data_AF-A0A5E4M005-F1
#
_entry.id   AF-A0A5E4M005-F1
#
_cell.length_a   1.000
_cell.length_b   1.000
_cell.length_c   1.000
_cell.angle_alpha   90.00
_cell.angle_beta   90.00
_cell.angle_gamma   90.00
#
_symmetry.space_group_name_H-M   'P 1'
#
loop_
_entity.id
_entity.type
_entity.pdbx_description
1 polymer ?
#
loop_
_entity_poly.entity_id
_entity_poly.type
_entity_poly.pdbx_seq_one_letter_code
_entity_poly.pdbx_strand_id
1 'polypeptide(L)'
;MAAISFHAYNDSSTLSTFMSWASAVSAFMSETAGWIQTTDTGQVMWSGMSLTAVSVSGSNATYTYSNLVGQPLYVGRSLTITGMTNSANNGVFNITAVGSGTFTVTNASAVAESSSSGIVTGISTIPGSNAYVYEIWQPNDGLTNFYLYIGYGNVNQSNNPAIWISIATQTTGAGTLLGTILGPYYMPQSTPTVGGASNLYECRLSGQPGRISVLLWRGYNCGLTFGVERSINSSGTYTGNYVTLIMGGFINGSISFYQQTLMLSPVGQLCPYQSTPNGFSQGGLAVRVPGACNSSYASQFNGQNGFDTYAPWIGYYDNNGTNYGVSNQSYFSEGQILSVTLYGQTQTYICTKTSSLNSCGPAGNNNYTLLVKWD
;
A
#
# COMPACT_ATOMS: atom_id res chain seq x y z
N MET A 1 -1.77 10.79 -12.44
CA MET A 1 -1.83 9.33 -12.21
C MET A 1 -0.42 8.82 -12.39
N ALA A 2 0.10 8.05 -11.44
CA ALA A 2 1.52 7.75 -11.38
C ALA A 2 1.77 6.29 -10.97
N ALA A 3 2.77 5.67 -11.61
CA ALA A 3 3.06 4.27 -11.47
C ALA A 3 4.55 3.97 -11.65
N ILE A 4 5.04 2.96 -10.93
CA ILE A 4 6.44 2.52 -10.99
C ILE A 4 6.52 1.01 -11.10
N SER A 5 7.53 0.54 -11.85
CA SER A 5 7.87 -0.87 -11.94
C SER A 5 9.33 -1.03 -11.55
N PHE A 6 9.60 -2.04 -10.74
CA PHE A 6 10.93 -2.40 -10.32
C PHE A 6 11.00 -3.91 -10.14
N HIS A 7 12.20 -4.42 -9.91
CA HIS A 7 12.37 -5.81 -9.51
C HIS A 7 12.98 -5.89 -8.13
N ALA A 8 12.48 -6.79 -7.30
CA ALA A 8 13.00 -7.01 -5.95
C ALA A 8 13.02 -8.50 -5.61
N TYR A 9 13.86 -8.84 -4.63
CA TYR A 9 13.89 -10.18 -4.07
C TYR A 9 12.66 -10.41 -3.19
N ASN A 10 12.08 -11.61 -3.28
CA ASN A 10 11.16 -12.09 -2.23
C ASN A 10 12.02 -12.66 -1.09
N ASP A 11 12.71 -11.77 -0.40
CA ASP A 11 13.70 -12.07 0.62
C ASP A 11 13.86 -10.91 1.61
N SER A 12 14.02 -11.27 2.86
CA SER A 12 14.33 -10.42 4.00
C SER A 12 15.50 -10.99 4.83
N SER A 13 16.39 -11.80 4.24
CA SER A 13 17.51 -12.44 4.97
C SER A 13 18.60 -11.45 5.38
N THR A 14 18.66 -10.31 4.70
CA THR A 14 19.56 -9.20 4.98
C THR A 14 18.78 -7.88 5.01
N LEU A 15 19.34 -6.84 5.63
CA LEU A 15 18.72 -5.52 5.60
C LEU A 15 18.58 -4.99 4.17
N SER A 16 19.55 -5.27 3.29
CA SER A 16 19.51 -4.84 1.88
C SER A 16 18.36 -5.49 1.12
N THR A 17 18.14 -6.79 1.28
CA THR A 17 17.05 -7.50 0.57
C THR A 17 15.69 -7.09 1.11
N PHE A 18 15.55 -6.91 2.43
CA PHE A 18 14.35 -6.34 3.05
C PHE A 18 14.04 -4.92 2.54
N MET A 19 15.04 -4.03 2.55
CA MET A 19 14.85 -2.65 2.08
C MET A 19 14.53 -2.58 0.60
N SER A 20 14.97 -3.54 -0.23
CA SER A 20 14.73 -3.52 -1.68
C SER A 20 13.25 -3.53 -2.07
N TRP A 21 12.38 -4.11 -1.25
CA TRP A 21 10.94 -4.14 -1.48
C TRP A 21 10.17 -3.25 -0.51
N ALA A 22 10.49 -3.27 0.79
CA ALA A 22 9.68 -2.60 1.81
C ALA A 22 9.80 -1.08 1.68
N SER A 23 11.03 -0.59 1.54
CA SER A 23 11.28 0.83 1.40
C SER A 23 10.75 1.37 0.07
N ALA A 24 10.74 0.56 -1.00
CA ALA A 24 10.19 0.96 -2.30
C ALA A 24 8.67 1.25 -2.23
N VAL A 25 7.92 0.47 -1.44
CA VAL A 25 6.50 0.76 -1.16
C VAL A 25 6.36 2.09 -0.40
N SER A 26 7.14 2.31 0.65
CA SER A 26 7.13 3.58 1.39
C SER A 26 7.49 4.78 0.51
N ALA A 27 8.51 4.65 -0.36
CA ALA A 27 8.91 5.73 -1.27
C ALA A 27 7.79 6.08 -2.22
N PHE A 28 7.15 5.07 -2.80
CA PHE A 28 6.01 5.24 -3.69
C PHE A 28 4.86 6.02 -3.03
N MET A 29 4.53 5.74 -1.76
CA MET A 29 3.45 6.42 -1.03
C MET A 29 3.61 7.94 -1.06
N SER A 30 4.78 8.45 -0.68
CA SER A 30 5.03 9.90 -0.63
C SER A 30 5.42 10.50 -1.99
N GLU A 31 6.37 9.89 -2.70
CA GLU A 31 7.00 10.47 -3.88
C GLU A 31 6.06 10.47 -5.08
N THR A 32 5.27 9.40 -5.22
CA THR A 32 4.54 9.11 -6.46
C THR A 32 3.04 9.15 -6.26
N ALA A 33 2.51 8.48 -5.23
CA ALA A 33 1.08 8.46 -4.95
C ALA A 33 0.57 9.74 -4.27
N GLY A 34 1.47 10.57 -3.72
CA GLY A 34 1.12 11.84 -3.08
C GLY A 34 0.41 11.69 -1.73
N TRP A 35 0.63 10.57 -1.04
CA TRP A 35 0.14 10.38 0.32
C TRP A 35 1.05 11.06 1.34
N ILE A 36 0.50 11.41 2.50
CA ILE A 36 1.23 12.06 3.59
C ILE A 36 1.39 11.03 4.71
N GLN A 37 2.61 10.82 5.18
CA GLN A 37 2.86 10.02 6.37
C GLN A 37 2.40 10.80 7.59
N THR A 38 1.78 10.19 8.60
CA THR A 38 1.41 10.92 9.80
C THR A 38 2.63 11.24 10.67
N THR A 39 2.49 12.15 11.63
CA THR A 39 3.52 12.41 12.66
C THR A 39 3.43 11.45 13.85
N ASP A 40 2.92 10.23 13.66
CA ASP A 40 2.85 9.24 14.73
C ASP A 40 4.25 8.83 15.20
N THR A 41 4.45 8.77 16.51
CA THR A 41 5.70 8.25 17.10
C THR A 41 5.84 6.75 16.88
N GLY A 42 7.08 6.25 16.78
CA GLY A 42 7.37 4.81 16.67
C GLY A 42 7.33 4.24 15.25
N GLN A 43 7.04 5.07 14.24
CA GLN A 43 7.10 4.68 12.84
C GLN A 43 8.54 4.39 12.39
N VAL A 44 8.69 3.54 11.38
CA VAL A 44 9.98 3.24 10.76
C VAL A 44 10.57 4.46 10.07
N MET A 45 11.88 4.59 10.21
CA MET A 45 12.68 5.57 9.51
C MET A 45 13.49 4.89 8.43
N TRP A 46 13.17 5.13 7.15
CA TRP A 46 13.95 4.58 6.04
C TRP A 46 15.22 5.36 5.73
N SER A 47 15.40 6.52 6.36
CA SER A 47 16.55 7.40 6.19
C SER A 47 17.23 7.60 7.54
N GLY A 48 18.57 7.59 7.54
CA GLY A 48 19.38 7.98 8.69
C GLY A 48 20.29 9.14 8.33
N MET A 49 20.51 10.08 9.25
CA MET A 49 21.44 11.21 9.03
C MET A 49 21.86 11.88 10.34
N SER A 50 22.96 12.63 10.28
CA SER A 50 23.37 13.55 11.35
C SER A 50 22.95 14.97 10.98
N LEU A 51 22.33 15.68 11.91
CA LEU A 51 21.87 17.06 11.74
C LEU A 51 22.91 17.99 12.32
N THR A 52 23.37 18.95 11.53
CA THR A 52 24.50 19.81 11.87
C THR A 52 24.09 21.23 12.22
N ALA A 53 22.94 21.70 11.73
CA ALA A 53 22.44 23.05 12.01
C ALA A 53 20.91 23.14 11.79
N VAL A 54 20.31 24.18 12.38
CA VAL A 54 18.91 24.59 12.14
C VAL A 54 18.87 26.08 11.85
N SER A 55 18.18 26.46 10.79
CA SER A 55 17.79 27.85 10.52
C SER A 55 16.27 27.98 10.62
N VAL A 56 15.79 29.14 11.09
CA VAL A 56 14.36 29.37 11.36
C VAL A 56 13.87 30.59 10.59
N SER A 57 12.72 30.44 9.93
CA SER A 57 12.02 31.53 9.22
C SER A 57 10.52 31.43 9.46
N GLY A 58 9.98 32.30 10.31
CA GLY A 58 8.60 32.19 10.76
C GLY A 58 8.38 30.88 11.54
N SER A 59 7.36 30.11 11.17
CA SER A 59 7.07 28.79 11.77
C SER A 59 7.80 27.63 11.09
N ASN A 60 8.75 27.91 10.19
CA ASN A 60 9.49 26.89 9.46
C ASN A 60 10.91 26.75 10.01
N ALA A 61 11.32 25.49 10.22
CA ALA A 61 12.67 25.12 10.59
C ALA A 61 13.32 24.37 9.43
N THR A 62 14.47 24.85 8.97
CA THR A 62 15.28 24.19 7.95
C THR A 62 16.51 23.58 8.59
N TYR A 63 16.58 22.26 8.55
CA TYR A 63 17.65 21.45 9.10
C TYR A 63 18.69 21.17 8.04
N THR A 64 19.97 21.35 8.38
CA THR A 64 21.11 20.93 7.57
C THR A 64 21.58 19.57 8.05
N TYR A 65 21.88 18.67 7.13
CA TYR A 65 22.34 17.32 7.45
C TYR A 65 23.64 16.93 6.76
N SER A 66 24.30 15.93 7.31
CA SER A 66 25.41 15.19 6.71
C SER A 66 25.14 13.69 6.80
N ASN A 67 25.89 12.91 6.01
CA ASN A 67 25.87 11.45 6.05
C ASN A 67 24.46 10.84 5.87
N LEU A 68 23.68 11.31 4.89
CA LEU A 68 22.41 10.68 4.56
C LEU A 68 22.65 9.23 4.12
N VAL A 69 22.02 8.30 4.82
CA VAL A 69 22.02 6.87 4.51
C VAL A 69 20.58 6.37 4.38
N GLY A 70 20.40 5.28 3.62
CA GLY A 70 19.08 4.74 3.33
C GLY A 70 18.40 5.50 2.19
N GLN A 71 17.10 5.80 2.36
CA GLN A 71 16.32 6.43 1.30
C GLN A 71 16.55 7.94 1.15
N PRO A 72 16.33 8.49 -0.05
CA PRO A 72 16.22 9.93 -0.22
C PRO A 72 15.06 10.53 0.59
N LEU A 73 15.17 11.82 0.88
CA LEU A 73 14.13 12.61 1.53
C LEU A 73 13.09 13.07 0.53
N TYR A 74 11.82 13.01 0.93
CA TYR A 74 10.67 13.45 0.11
C TYR A 74 9.70 14.26 0.95
N VAL A 75 9.05 15.24 0.32
CA VAL A 75 7.94 15.98 0.92
C VAL A 75 6.82 15.03 1.31
N GLY A 76 6.18 15.27 2.45
CA GLY A 76 5.09 14.44 2.97
C GLY A 76 5.56 13.26 3.84
N ARG A 77 6.85 12.93 3.85
CA ARG A 77 7.42 11.94 4.79
C ARG A 77 7.58 12.51 6.19
N SER A 78 7.47 11.63 7.18
CA SER A 78 7.69 11.94 8.59
C SER A 78 9.13 11.61 8.99
N LEU A 79 9.78 12.50 9.75
CA LEU A 79 11.09 12.26 10.37
C LEU A 79 10.98 12.36 11.89
N THR A 80 11.58 11.39 12.59
CA THR A 80 11.82 11.49 14.03
C THR A 80 13.22 12.08 14.27
N ILE A 81 13.25 13.31 14.76
CA ILE A 81 14.47 14.06 15.11
C ILE A 81 14.69 13.98 16.62
N THR A 82 15.88 13.52 17.02
CA THR A 82 16.29 13.45 18.43
C THR A 82 17.72 13.95 18.60
N GLY A 83 18.12 14.22 19.84
CA GLY A 83 19.50 14.56 20.17
C GLY A 83 19.96 15.95 19.71
N MET A 84 19.07 16.83 19.26
CA MET A 84 19.41 18.23 18.97
C MET A 84 19.93 18.92 20.24
N THR A 85 20.87 19.84 20.07
CA THR A 85 21.43 20.60 21.20
C THR A 85 20.35 21.43 21.89
N ASN A 86 19.46 22.07 21.11
CA ASN A 86 18.22 22.62 21.63
C ASN A 86 17.06 21.61 21.51
N SER A 87 16.45 21.24 22.64
CA SER A 87 15.36 20.25 22.66
C SER A 87 14.10 20.69 21.90
N ALA A 88 13.90 21.99 21.66
CA ALA A 88 12.79 22.50 20.86
C ALA A 88 12.89 22.15 19.36
N ASN A 89 14.07 21.71 18.91
CA ASN A 89 14.30 21.21 17.55
C ASN A 89 14.06 19.70 17.41
N ASN A 90 13.84 18.98 18.52
CA ASN A 90 13.46 17.56 18.51
C ASN A 90 11.97 17.40 18.22
N GLY A 91 11.57 16.26 17.67
CA GLY A 91 10.16 15.93 17.46
C GLY A 91 9.94 14.98 16.28
N VAL A 92 8.68 14.72 15.98
CA VAL A 92 8.24 13.99 14.79
C VAL A 92 7.58 14.97 13.86
N PHE A 93 8.14 15.15 12.66
CA PHE A 93 7.73 16.21 11.74
C PHE A 93 7.59 15.72 10.31
N ASN A 94 6.60 16.25 9.59
CA ASN A 94 6.54 16.10 8.14
C ASN A 94 7.49 17.04 7.42
N ILE A 95 8.20 16.52 6.43
CA ILE A 95 8.99 17.30 5.50
C ILE A 95 8.07 18.11 4.60
N THR A 96 8.28 19.43 4.56
CA THR A 96 7.55 20.38 3.72
C THR A 96 8.37 20.87 2.52
N ALA A 97 9.70 20.81 2.60
CA ALA A 97 10.60 21.08 1.47
C ALA A 97 11.90 20.29 1.61
N VAL A 98 12.54 19.97 0.47
CA VAL A 98 13.84 19.30 0.40
C VAL A 98 14.80 20.17 -0.40
N GLY A 99 16.00 20.38 0.14
CA GLY A 99 17.10 21.07 -0.53
C GLY A 99 18.35 20.19 -0.59
N SER A 100 19.39 20.68 -1.26
CA SER A 100 20.68 20.00 -1.28
C SER A 100 21.32 20.03 0.12
N GLY A 101 21.35 18.90 0.81
CA GLY A 101 21.88 18.79 2.17
C GLY A 101 20.98 19.42 3.25
N THR A 102 19.74 19.78 2.91
CA THR A 102 18.77 20.36 3.85
C THR A 102 17.37 19.80 3.68
N PHE A 103 16.56 19.91 4.72
CA PHE A 103 15.10 19.74 4.63
C PHE A 103 14.40 20.74 5.54
N THR A 104 13.18 21.12 5.18
CA THR A 104 12.35 22.05 5.95
C THR A 104 11.14 21.32 6.53
N VAL A 105 10.75 21.69 7.75
CA VAL A 105 9.53 21.23 8.41
C VAL A 105 8.81 22.42 9.06
N THR A 106 7.54 22.23 9.40
CA THR A 106 6.82 23.17 10.26
C THR A 106 7.14 22.88 11.72
N ASN A 107 7.83 23.80 12.38
CA ASN A 107 8.09 23.77 13.82
C ASN A 107 8.12 25.21 14.35
N ALA A 108 7.00 25.66 14.92
CA ALA A 108 6.86 27.02 15.45
C ALA A 108 7.71 27.28 16.70
N SER A 109 8.19 26.22 17.36
CA SER A 109 9.02 26.30 18.55
C SER A 109 10.52 26.21 18.25
N ALA A 110 10.90 26.06 16.97
CA ALA A 110 12.29 25.84 16.59
C ALA A 110 13.19 27.01 16.98
N VAL A 111 14.43 26.68 17.31
CA VAL A 111 15.47 27.66 17.66
C VAL A 111 16.65 27.46 16.71
N ALA A 112 17.14 28.55 16.13
CA ALA A 112 18.28 28.51 15.23
C ALA A 112 19.55 28.06 15.98
N GLU A 113 20.33 27.16 15.38
CA GLU A 113 21.59 26.68 15.92
C GLU A 113 22.58 26.35 14.78
N SER A 114 23.84 26.77 14.93
CA SER A 114 24.88 26.60 13.90
C SER A 114 25.72 25.33 14.07
N SER A 115 25.57 24.66 15.22
CA SER A 115 26.22 23.40 15.56
C SER A 115 25.24 22.57 16.38
N SER A 116 24.74 21.48 15.82
CA SER A 116 23.81 20.56 16.49
C SER A 116 24.37 19.14 16.54
N SER A 117 23.91 18.38 17.53
CA SER A 117 24.18 16.94 17.71
C SER A 117 23.02 16.06 17.26
N GLY A 118 22.06 16.64 16.53
CA GLY A 118 20.85 15.97 16.13
C GLY A 118 21.07 14.74 15.27
N ILE A 119 20.15 13.80 15.38
CA ILE A 119 20.14 12.58 14.60
C ILE A 119 18.73 12.23 14.15
N VAL A 120 18.65 11.67 12.94
CA VAL A 120 17.55 10.83 12.50
C VAL A 120 18.11 9.41 12.42
N THR A 121 17.54 8.49 13.19
CA THR A 121 18.00 7.10 13.23
C THR A 121 17.20 6.28 12.23
N GLY A 122 17.84 5.87 11.14
CA GLY A 122 17.28 4.94 10.18
C GLY A 122 17.20 3.51 10.71
N ILE A 123 16.40 2.67 10.07
CA ILE A 123 16.34 1.24 10.36
C ILE A 123 17.72 0.58 10.16
N SER A 124 18.11 -0.25 11.12
CA SER A 124 19.41 -0.93 11.13
C SER A 124 19.31 -2.46 11.20
N THR A 125 18.12 -3.00 11.39
CA THR A 125 17.86 -4.44 11.52
C THR A 125 16.61 -4.84 10.76
N ILE A 126 16.58 -6.08 10.28
CA ILE A 126 15.37 -6.69 9.73
C ILE A 126 14.43 -7.09 10.88
N PRO A 127 13.11 -6.99 10.70
CA PRO A 127 12.16 -7.58 11.64
C PRO A 127 12.37 -9.10 11.75
N GLY A 128 12.30 -9.64 12.97
CA GLY A 128 12.34 -11.09 13.20
C GLY A 128 11.08 -11.81 12.71
N SER A 129 10.99 -13.12 13.00
CA SER A 129 9.78 -13.91 12.73
C SER A 129 8.56 -13.32 13.45
N ASN A 130 7.44 -13.17 12.73
CA ASN A 130 6.19 -12.57 13.21
C ASN A 130 6.35 -11.14 13.77
N ALA A 131 7.36 -10.42 13.29
CA ALA A 131 7.60 -9.03 13.62
C ALA A 131 7.58 -8.19 12.36
N TYR A 132 7.27 -6.91 12.54
CA TYR A 132 7.26 -5.91 11.48
C TYR A 132 7.60 -4.54 12.05
N VAL A 133 8.05 -3.65 11.16
CA VAL A 133 8.11 -2.21 11.38
C VAL A 133 6.94 -1.57 10.62
N TYR A 134 6.53 -0.35 10.96
CA TYR A 134 5.30 0.20 10.38
C TYR A 134 5.37 1.69 10.04
N GLU A 135 4.43 2.09 9.21
CA GLU A 135 4.10 3.48 8.90
C GLU A 135 2.59 3.67 8.94
N ILE A 136 2.15 4.90 9.18
CA ILE A 136 0.75 5.30 9.07
C ILE A 136 0.68 6.44 8.06
N TRP A 137 -0.21 6.28 7.08
CA TRP A 137 -0.38 7.18 5.96
C TRP A 137 -1.79 7.73 5.91
N GLN A 138 -1.95 8.92 5.35
CA GLN A 138 -3.24 9.53 5.07
C GLN A 138 -3.30 10.05 3.63
N PRO A 139 -4.48 9.99 2.98
CA PRO A 139 -4.68 10.55 1.64
C PRO A 139 -4.54 12.08 1.66
N ASN A 140 -4.05 12.65 0.56
CA ASN A 140 -3.93 14.10 0.36
C ASN A 140 -4.84 14.59 -0.78
N ASP A 141 -6.14 14.29 -0.68
CA ASP A 141 -7.14 14.61 -1.72
C ASP A 141 -8.23 15.59 -1.28
N GLY A 142 -8.16 16.10 -0.05
CA GLY A 142 -9.14 17.06 0.48
C GLY A 142 -10.52 16.47 0.79
N LEU A 143 -10.68 15.14 0.74
CA LEU A 143 -11.89 14.44 1.14
C LEU A 143 -11.82 13.99 2.62
N THR A 144 -12.91 13.42 3.15
CA THR A 144 -12.94 12.86 4.52
C THR A 144 -11.73 11.97 4.77
N ASN A 145 -10.99 12.25 5.84
CA ASN A 145 -9.72 11.59 6.08
C ASN A 145 -9.88 10.14 6.56
N PHE A 146 -8.85 9.33 6.34
CA PHE A 146 -8.67 8.00 6.92
C PHE A 146 -7.18 7.70 7.06
N TYR A 147 -6.84 6.70 7.87
CA TYR A 147 -5.48 6.32 8.18
C TYR A 147 -5.20 4.90 7.69
N LEU A 148 -4.20 4.75 6.83
CA LEU A 148 -3.70 3.48 6.33
C LEU A 148 -2.44 3.10 7.10
N TYR A 149 -2.52 2.04 7.89
CA TYR A 149 -1.39 1.43 8.54
C TYR A 149 -0.77 0.38 7.62
N ILE A 150 0.54 0.49 7.40
CA ILE A 150 1.31 -0.49 6.62
C ILE A 150 2.43 -1.02 7.50
N GLY A 151 2.38 -2.31 7.82
CA GLY A 151 3.46 -3.04 8.47
C GLY A 151 4.29 -3.80 7.44
N TYR A 152 5.61 -3.72 7.54
CA TYR A 152 6.58 -4.42 6.70
C TYR A 152 7.40 -5.37 7.57
N GLY A 153 7.40 -6.66 7.27
CA GLY A 153 8.13 -7.60 8.12
C GLY A 153 8.15 -9.01 7.59
N ASN A 154 8.14 -9.95 8.55
CA ASN A 154 8.27 -11.37 8.26
C ASN A 154 7.23 -12.19 9.04
N VAL A 155 6.68 -13.23 8.41
CA VAL A 155 5.69 -14.12 9.03
C VAL A 155 6.18 -15.55 9.11
N ASN A 156 5.94 -16.22 10.24
CA ASN A 156 6.28 -17.61 10.56
C ASN A 156 7.78 -17.99 10.54
N GLN A 157 8.65 -17.24 9.87
CA GLN A 157 10.10 -17.38 9.87
C GLN A 157 10.78 -16.05 9.54
N SER A 158 12.05 -15.87 9.95
CA SER A 158 12.77 -14.59 9.85
C SER A 158 13.11 -14.11 8.43
N ASN A 159 12.69 -14.82 7.39
CA ASN A 159 12.98 -14.50 5.99
C ASN A 159 11.76 -14.69 5.07
N ASN A 160 10.54 -14.54 5.58
CA ASN A 160 9.33 -14.72 4.79
C ASN A 160 8.59 -13.37 4.71
N PRO A 161 8.91 -12.54 3.69
CA PRO A 161 8.39 -11.20 3.55
C PRO A 161 6.86 -11.16 3.65
N ALA A 162 6.36 -10.27 4.50
CA ALA A 162 4.94 -10.08 4.74
C ALA A 162 4.58 -8.60 4.90
N ILE A 163 3.34 -8.28 4.54
CA ILE A 163 2.74 -6.97 4.72
C ILE A 163 1.49 -7.09 5.60
N TRP A 164 1.38 -6.20 6.59
CA TRP A 164 0.18 -5.99 7.40
C TRP A 164 -0.51 -4.72 6.97
N ILE A 165 -1.83 -4.76 6.75
CA ILE A 165 -2.63 -3.59 6.42
C ILE A 165 -3.80 -3.47 7.39
N SER A 166 -3.98 -2.27 7.91
CA SER A 166 -5.19 -1.85 8.60
C SER A 166 -5.62 -0.48 8.09
N ILE A 167 -6.92 -0.21 8.15
CA ILE A 167 -7.47 1.12 7.87
C ILE A 167 -8.26 1.58 9.10
N ALA A 168 -8.12 2.84 9.48
CA ALA A 168 -8.92 3.40 10.56
C ALA A 168 -9.38 4.83 10.29
N THR A 169 -10.36 5.27 11.06
CA THR A 169 -10.86 6.66 11.00
C THR A 169 -10.01 7.64 11.82
N GLN A 170 -9.20 7.15 12.77
CA GLN A 170 -8.37 7.97 13.66
C GLN A 170 -7.04 7.27 14.00
N THR A 171 -6.08 8.03 14.53
CA THR A 171 -4.84 7.54 15.13
C THR A 171 -4.53 8.32 16.41
N THR A 172 -3.77 7.74 17.34
CA THR A 172 -3.37 8.39 18.61
C THR A 172 -2.26 9.44 18.46
N GLY A 173 -1.57 9.49 17.32
CA GLY A 173 -0.27 10.16 17.22
C GLY A 173 0.88 9.38 17.88
N ALA A 174 0.60 8.17 18.36
CA ALA A 174 1.56 7.27 18.99
C ALA A 174 1.49 5.86 18.39
N GLY A 175 1.22 5.76 17.08
CA GLY A 175 1.32 4.51 16.33
C GLY A 175 0.16 3.54 16.55
N THR A 176 -0.90 3.98 17.23
CA THR A 176 -2.07 3.17 17.53
C THR A 176 -3.29 3.72 16.79
N LEU A 177 -3.95 2.87 16.01
CA LEU A 177 -5.19 3.22 15.33
C LEU A 177 -6.37 3.34 16.30
N LEU A 178 -7.30 4.25 16.02
CA LEU A 178 -8.49 4.54 16.81
C LEU A 178 -9.76 4.69 15.96
N GLY A 179 -10.91 4.75 16.64
CA GLY A 179 -12.22 4.89 16.01
C GLY A 179 -12.70 3.56 15.42
N THR A 180 -13.26 3.59 14.22
CA THR A 180 -13.56 2.36 13.49
C THR A 180 -12.29 1.87 12.79
N ILE A 181 -11.98 0.58 12.99
CA ILE A 181 -10.77 -0.06 12.48
C ILE A 181 -11.16 -1.28 11.63
N LEU A 182 -10.53 -1.38 10.47
CA LEU A 182 -10.57 -2.51 9.55
C LEU A 182 -9.19 -3.18 9.59
N GLY A 183 -9.14 -4.49 9.82
CA GLY A 183 -7.90 -5.26 9.98
C GLY A 183 -7.49 -5.48 11.44
N PRO A 184 -6.25 -5.94 11.71
CA PRO A 184 -5.18 -6.13 10.73
C PRO A 184 -5.37 -7.34 9.84
N TYR A 185 -5.19 -7.13 8.53
CA TYR A 185 -4.98 -8.20 7.56
C TYR A 185 -3.50 -8.31 7.25
N TYR A 186 -3.01 -9.52 6.99
CA TYR A 186 -1.64 -9.70 6.55
C TYR A 186 -1.53 -10.81 5.51
N MET A 187 -0.51 -10.66 4.67
CA MET A 187 -0.17 -11.62 3.62
C MET A 187 1.36 -11.76 3.51
N PRO A 188 1.87 -12.98 3.25
CA PRO A 188 1.15 -14.26 3.26
C PRO A 188 0.71 -14.66 4.69
N GLN A 189 -0.21 -15.63 4.84
CA GLN A 189 -0.63 -16.13 6.17
C GLN A 189 -0.01 -17.47 6.56
N SER A 190 0.57 -18.19 5.61
CA SER A 190 1.31 -19.45 5.86
C SER A 190 2.81 -19.26 5.66
N THR A 191 3.59 -20.33 5.82
CA THR A 191 5.02 -20.44 5.45
C THR A 191 5.14 -20.92 4.01
N PRO A 192 4.96 -20.08 2.99
CA PRO A 192 5.30 -20.53 1.68
C PRO A 192 6.83 -20.55 1.52
N THR A 193 7.32 -21.28 0.53
CA THR A 193 8.74 -21.25 0.18
C THR A 193 9.11 -19.81 -0.18
N VAL A 194 10.20 -19.30 0.39
CA VAL A 194 10.67 -17.92 0.14
C VAL A 194 11.44 -17.88 -1.18
N GLY A 195 11.27 -16.82 -1.96
CA GLY A 195 11.93 -16.72 -3.28
C GLY A 195 13.45 -16.59 -3.17
N GLY A 196 13.92 -16.08 -2.03
CA GLY A 196 15.34 -15.96 -1.70
C GLY A 196 16.04 -14.83 -2.45
N ALA A 197 17.33 -14.66 -2.17
CA ALA A 197 18.16 -13.59 -2.72
C ALA A 197 18.77 -13.90 -4.11
N SER A 198 18.30 -14.93 -4.81
CA SER A 198 18.88 -15.37 -6.10
C SER A 198 18.08 -14.90 -7.32
N ASN A 199 16.77 -14.68 -7.16
CA ASN A 199 15.88 -14.30 -8.26
C ASN A 199 15.19 -12.98 -7.95
N LEU A 200 15.20 -12.10 -8.94
CA LEU A 200 14.46 -10.86 -8.93
C LEU A 200 13.07 -11.09 -9.54
N TYR A 201 12.04 -10.63 -8.86
CA TYR A 201 10.65 -10.73 -9.33
C TYR A 201 10.10 -9.34 -9.59
N GLU A 202 9.22 -9.24 -10.58
CA GLU A 202 8.62 -7.97 -10.96
C GLU A 202 7.63 -7.49 -9.89
N CYS A 203 7.78 -6.22 -9.53
CA CYS A 203 6.89 -5.47 -8.66
C CYS A 203 6.30 -4.29 -9.44
N ARG A 204 5.03 -3.97 -9.17
CA ARG A 204 4.33 -2.83 -9.78
C ARG A 204 3.48 -2.11 -8.75
N LEU A 205 3.60 -0.80 -8.72
CA LEU A 205 2.83 0.07 -7.86
C LEU A 205 2.18 1.15 -8.71
N SER A 206 0.91 1.44 -8.46
CA SER A 206 0.15 2.52 -9.09
C SER A 206 -0.70 3.22 -8.05
N GLY A 207 -0.98 4.51 -8.24
CA GLY A 207 -1.59 5.27 -7.18
C GLY A 207 -1.77 6.76 -7.46
N GLN A 208 -2.53 7.36 -6.57
CA GLN A 208 -2.79 8.79 -6.46
C GLN A 208 -3.38 9.04 -5.06
N PRO A 209 -3.62 10.29 -4.63
CA PRO A 209 -3.98 10.54 -3.23
C PRO A 209 -5.23 9.79 -2.72
N GLY A 210 -6.18 9.43 -3.60
CA GLY A 210 -7.38 8.65 -3.24
C GLY A 210 -7.30 7.13 -3.45
N ARG A 211 -6.16 6.60 -3.93
CA ARG A 211 -5.97 5.15 -4.13
C ARG A 211 -4.51 4.69 -4.15
N ILE A 212 -4.31 3.41 -3.86
CA ILE A 212 -3.08 2.71 -4.17
C ILE A 212 -3.39 1.28 -4.62
N SER A 213 -2.59 0.77 -5.55
CA SER A 213 -2.52 -0.65 -5.89
C SER A 213 -1.06 -1.08 -5.91
N VAL A 214 -0.77 -2.17 -5.22
CA VAL A 214 0.57 -2.74 -5.10
C VAL A 214 0.50 -4.19 -5.51
N LEU A 215 1.41 -4.59 -6.38
CA LEU A 215 1.70 -5.96 -6.78
C LEU A 215 3.17 -6.24 -6.48
N LEU A 216 3.44 -7.16 -5.56
CA LEU A 216 4.80 -7.59 -5.24
C LEU A 216 5.04 -9.02 -5.71
N TRP A 217 6.20 -9.21 -6.34
CA TRP A 217 6.73 -10.51 -6.76
C TRP A 217 5.79 -11.27 -7.71
N ARG A 218 5.33 -10.60 -8.77
CA ARG A 218 4.55 -11.21 -9.86
C ARG A 218 5.30 -12.40 -10.44
N GLY A 219 4.59 -13.49 -10.73
CA GLY A 219 5.19 -14.73 -11.22
C GLY A 219 5.65 -15.70 -10.12
N TYR A 220 5.74 -15.27 -8.87
CA TYR A 220 6.18 -16.11 -7.76
C TYR A 220 5.03 -16.72 -6.96
N ASN A 221 5.20 -17.95 -6.44
CA ASN A 221 4.19 -18.68 -5.65
C ASN A 221 3.67 -17.94 -4.41
N CYS A 222 4.38 -16.90 -3.96
CA CYS A 222 4.04 -16.05 -2.82
C CYS A 222 3.83 -14.59 -3.22
N GLY A 223 3.57 -14.34 -4.52
CA GLY A 223 3.20 -13.03 -5.00
C GLY A 223 2.00 -12.51 -4.20
N LEU A 224 2.07 -11.26 -3.79
CA LEU A 224 1.02 -10.63 -3.00
C LEU A 224 0.59 -9.33 -3.66
N THR A 225 -0.63 -8.92 -3.33
CA THR A 225 -1.17 -7.64 -3.76
C THR A 225 -1.97 -7.03 -2.63
N PHE A 226 -1.96 -5.71 -2.55
CA PHE A 226 -2.94 -4.98 -1.76
C PHE A 226 -3.28 -3.68 -2.45
N GLY A 227 -4.51 -3.22 -2.26
CA GLY A 227 -4.89 -1.89 -2.71
C GLY A 227 -5.97 -1.29 -1.85
N VAL A 228 -5.98 0.02 -1.83
CA VAL A 228 -6.93 0.85 -1.12
C VAL A 228 -7.53 1.80 -2.13
N GLU A 229 -8.85 1.97 -2.15
CA GLU A 229 -9.52 2.93 -3.02
C GLU A 229 -10.70 3.55 -2.31
N ARG A 230 -10.87 4.86 -2.50
CA ARG A 230 -12.06 5.57 -2.07
C ARG A 230 -13.30 5.13 -2.83
N SER A 231 -14.46 5.42 -2.25
CA SER A 231 -15.73 5.40 -2.96
C SER A 231 -15.67 6.25 -4.24
N ILE A 232 -16.36 5.79 -5.29
CA ILE A 232 -16.41 6.43 -6.60
C ILE A 232 -17.88 6.75 -6.93
N ASN A 233 -18.15 7.89 -7.56
CA ASN A 233 -19.49 8.21 -8.06
C ASN A 233 -19.72 7.66 -9.48
N SER A 234 -20.93 7.81 -10.01
CA SER A 234 -21.30 7.34 -11.36
C SER A 234 -20.48 7.95 -12.51
N SER A 235 -19.74 9.04 -12.24
CA SER A 235 -18.86 9.71 -13.20
C SER A 235 -17.38 9.36 -13.02
N GLY A 236 -17.02 8.43 -12.13
CA GLY A 236 -15.63 8.02 -11.89
C GLY A 236 -14.84 8.94 -10.95
N THR A 237 -15.49 9.91 -10.30
CA THR A 237 -14.84 10.83 -9.36
C THR A 237 -14.81 10.24 -7.95
N TYR A 238 -13.68 10.36 -7.25
CA TYR A 238 -13.58 9.93 -5.85
C TYR A 238 -14.46 10.77 -4.93
N THR A 239 -15.05 10.10 -3.95
CA THR A 239 -15.88 10.70 -2.90
C THR A 239 -15.35 10.29 -1.53
N GLY A 240 -15.85 10.95 -0.47
CA GLY A 240 -15.40 10.72 0.92
C GLY A 240 -16.31 9.81 1.74
N ASN A 241 -17.11 8.95 1.10
CA ASN A 241 -18.16 8.18 1.79
C ASN A 241 -17.59 6.94 2.50
N TYR A 242 -16.72 6.20 1.81
CA TYR A 242 -16.09 4.99 2.32
C TYR A 242 -14.75 4.73 1.63
N VAL A 243 -14.02 3.74 2.14
CA VAL A 243 -12.77 3.25 1.55
C VAL A 243 -12.78 1.72 1.55
N THR A 244 -12.36 1.12 0.44
CA THR A 244 -12.27 -0.34 0.28
C THR A 244 -10.82 -0.79 0.31
N LEU A 245 -10.50 -1.73 1.19
CA LEU A 245 -9.26 -2.51 1.20
C LEU A 245 -9.46 -3.79 0.40
N ILE A 246 -8.52 -4.07 -0.49
CA ILE A 246 -8.34 -5.37 -1.12
C ILE A 246 -6.94 -5.88 -0.77
N MET A 247 -6.83 -7.15 -0.36
CA MET A 247 -5.56 -7.85 -0.21
C MET A 247 -5.66 -9.23 -0.85
N GLY A 248 -4.63 -9.66 -1.57
CA GLY A 248 -4.53 -10.97 -2.19
C GLY A 248 -3.17 -11.59 -1.94
N GLY A 249 -3.14 -12.90 -1.73
CA GLY A 249 -1.90 -13.61 -1.47
C GLY A 249 -2.13 -15.07 -1.08
N PHE A 250 -1.07 -15.69 -0.57
CA PHE A 250 -1.04 -17.11 -0.25
C PHE A 250 -1.44 -17.40 1.21
N ILE A 251 -2.39 -18.32 1.40
CA ILE A 251 -2.94 -18.79 2.67
C ILE A 251 -3.11 -20.32 2.65
N ASN A 252 -2.41 -21.04 3.53
CA ASN A 252 -2.63 -22.49 3.78
C ASN A 252 -2.67 -23.37 2.52
N GLY A 253 -1.76 -23.15 1.55
CA GLY A 253 -1.74 -23.94 0.32
C GLY A 253 -2.72 -23.45 -0.75
N SER A 254 -3.48 -22.39 -0.46
CA SER A 254 -4.50 -21.81 -1.31
C SER A 254 -4.33 -20.31 -1.45
N ILE A 255 -5.05 -19.75 -2.41
CA ILE A 255 -5.10 -18.31 -2.69
C ILE A 255 -6.35 -17.75 -2.03
N SER A 256 -6.24 -16.56 -1.44
CA SER A 256 -7.39 -15.86 -0.91
C SER A 256 -7.28 -14.36 -1.18
N PHE A 257 -8.42 -13.77 -1.50
CA PHE A 257 -8.59 -12.34 -1.53
C PHE A 257 -9.48 -11.90 -0.38
N TYR A 258 -9.09 -10.82 0.29
CA TYR A 258 -9.94 -10.10 1.22
C TYR A 258 -10.41 -8.83 0.53
N GLN A 259 -11.71 -8.60 0.52
CA GLN A 259 -12.30 -7.32 0.15
C GLN A 259 -13.16 -6.83 1.30
N GLN A 260 -12.80 -5.68 1.87
CA GLN A 260 -13.54 -5.07 2.96
C GLN A 260 -13.67 -3.57 2.78
N THR A 261 -14.81 -3.02 3.16
CA THR A 261 -15.11 -1.60 3.05
C THR A 261 -15.35 -1.01 4.43
N LEU A 262 -14.68 0.10 4.71
CA LEU A 262 -14.82 0.93 5.91
C LEU A 262 -15.62 2.19 5.56
N MET A 263 -16.70 2.43 6.29
CA MET A 263 -17.49 3.66 6.15
C MET A 263 -16.77 4.83 6.84
N LEU A 264 -16.61 5.96 6.14
CA LEU A 264 -15.92 7.16 6.66
C LEU A 264 -16.89 8.24 7.15
N SER A 265 -18.12 8.20 6.63
CA SER A 265 -19.24 9.04 7.06
C SER A 265 -20.40 8.15 7.47
N PRO A 266 -21.17 8.48 8.53
CA PRO A 266 -22.35 7.72 8.90
C PRO A 266 -23.43 7.86 7.83
N VAL A 267 -23.44 6.94 6.85
CA VAL A 267 -24.53 6.79 5.89
C VAL A 267 -25.55 5.82 6.49
N GLY A 268 -26.45 6.31 7.33
CA GLY A 268 -27.48 5.49 7.98
C GLY A 268 -26.95 4.46 9.00
N GLN A 269 -27.86 3.66 9.59
CA GLN A 269 -27.54 2.53 10.49
C GLN A 269 -26.89 1.35 9.74
N LEU A 270 -25.84 1.59 8.97
CA LEU A 270 -25.06 0.51 8.37
C LEU A 270 -23.95 0.08 9.32
N CYS A 271 -23.66 -1.22 9.33
CA CYS A 271 -22.56 -1.77 10.10
C CYS A 271 -21.24 -1.11 9.64
N PRO A 272 -20.36 -0.72 10.58
CA PRO A 272 -19.22 0.17 10.33
C PRO A 272 -18.18 -0.38 9.35
N TYR A 273 -18.19 -1.69 9.13
CA TYR A 273 -17.44 -2.35 8.07
C TYR A 273 -18.28 -3.46 7.43
N GLN A 274 -17.94 -3.77 6.18
CA GLN A 274 -18.65 -4.73 5.36
C GLN A 274 -17.65 -5.55 4.55
N SER A 275 -17.81 -6.87 4.53
CA SER A 275 -16.90 -7.80 3.82
C SER A 275 -17.66 -8.58 2.76
N THR A 276 -16.97 -8.97 1.70
CA THR A 276 -17.50 -9.98 0.79
C THR A 276 -17.58 -11.34 1.52
N PRO A 277 -18.54 -12.22 1.21
CA PRO A 277 -18.80 -13.44 2.00
C PRO A 277 -17.72 -14.53 1.98
N ASN A 278 -16.66 -14.43 1.18
CA ASN A 278 -15.67 -15.51 1.05
C ASN A 278 -14.54 -15.38 2.09
N GLY A 279 -14.89 -15.72 3.32
CA GLY A 279 -13.92 -16.08 4.33
C GLY A 279 -13.39 -17.50 4.07
N PHE A 280 -12.09 -17.60 3.84
CA PHE A 280 -11.25 -18.79 4.11
C PHE A 280 -11.06 -19.89 3.04
N SER A 281 -11.66 -19.82 1.85
CA SER A 281 -11.19 -20.69 0.75
C SER A 281 -11.55 -20.16 -0.63
N GLN A 282 -10.52 -19.64 -1.33
CA GLN A 282 -10.48 -19.35 -2.77
C GLN A 282 -11.46 -18.27 -3.26
N GLY A 283 -10.95 -17.26 -3.97
CA GLY A 283 -11.75 -16.10 -4.39
C GLY A 283 -11.79 -15.00 -3.33
N GLY A 284 -12.68 -14.03 -3.54
CA GLY A 284 -12.94 -12.99 -2.53
C GLY A 284 -13.28 -11.62 -3.08
N LEU A 285 -12.99 -11.34 -4.36
CA LEU A 285 -13.44 -10.11 -4.99
C LEU A 285 -14.91 -10.22 -5.37
N ALA A 286 -15.68 -9.19 -5.05
CA ALA A 286 -17.06 -9.06 -5.52
C ALA A 286 -17.04 -8.59 -6.97
N VAL A 287 -16.98 -9.53 -7.91
CA VAL A 287 -17.02 -9.27 -9.35
C VAL A 287 -18.11 -10.12 -10.01
N ARG A 288 -18.65 -9.66 -11.14
CA ARG A 288 -19.72 -10.32 -11.89
C ARG A 288 -19.21 -11.01 -13.16
N VAL A 289 -17.89 -11.17 -13.30
CA VAL A 289 -17.30 -11.77 -14.48
C VAL A 289 -17.95 -13.13 -14.74
N PRO A 290 -18.48 -13.38 -15.96
CA PRO A 290 -18.94 -14.70 -16.34
C PRO A 290 -17.72 -15.63 -16.40
N GLY A 291 -17.45 -16.30 -15.29
CA GLY A 291 -16.63 -17.50 -15.29
C GLY A 291 -17.48 -18.61 -15.88
N ALA A 292 -17.09 -19.14 -17.05
CA ALA A 292 -17.57 -20.46 -17.40
C ALA A 292 -17.26 -21.38 -16.21
N CYS A 293 -18.22 -22.21 -15.83
CA CYS A 293 -18.12 -23.18 -14.74
C CYS A 293 -16.94 -24.17 -14.90
N ASN A 294 -16.16 -24.06 -15.97
CA ASN A 294 -14.96 -24.80 -16.34
C ASN A 294 -13.96 -23.87 -17.07
N SER A 295 -12.66 -24.08 -16.85
CA SER A 295 -11.54 -23.32 -17.45
C SER A 295 -11.49 -23.33 -18.99
N SER A 296 -12.28 -24.18 -19.63
CA SER A 296 -12.16 -24.51 -21.04
C SER A 296 -13.05 -23.66 -21.97
N TYR A 297 -13.93 -22.81 -21.43
CA TYR A 297 -14.90 -22.08 -22.26
C TYR A 297 -14.73 -20.57 -22.12
N ALA A 298 -13.89 -20.04 -22.99
CA ALA A 298 -13.74 -18.62 -23.27
C ALA A 298 -14.97 -18.15 -24.09
N SER A 299 -16.10 -17.86 -23.43
CA SER A 299 -17.27 -17.29 -24.11
C SER A 299 -17.12 -15.77 -24.30
N GLN A 300 -16.56 -15.36 -25.44
CA GLN A 300 -16.57 -13.95 -25.81
C GLN A 300 -18.01 -13.46 -26.00
N PHE A 301 -18.32 -12.27 -25.50
CA PHE A 301 -19.60 -11.62 -25.78
C PHE A 301 -19.37 -10.57 -26.87
N ASN A 302 -20.04 -10.71 -28.00
CA ASN A 302 -19.88 -9.81 -29.16
C ASN A 302 -18.41 -9.65 -29.61
N GLY A 303 -17.65 -10.75 -29.60
CA GLY A 303 -16.21 -10.76 -29.96
C GLY A 303 -15.30 -10.11 -28.92
N GLN A 304 -15.81 -9.72 -27.75
CA GLN A 304 -15.04 -9.10 -26.67
C GLN A 304 -14.79 -10.09 -25.53
N ASN A 305 -13.58 -10.02 -24.98
CA ASN A 305 -13.21 -10.76 -23.77
C ASN A 305 -13.91 -10.15 -22.56
N GLY A 306 -14.48 -11.01 -21.70
CA GLY A 306 -15.16 -10.56 -20.49
C GLY A 306 -14.19 -9.94 -19.48
N PHE A 307 -14.57 -8.79 -18.91
CA PHE A 307 -13.82 -8.08 -17.88
C PHE A 307 -14.83 -7.43 -16.92
N ASP A 308 -14.58 -7.49 -15.62
CA ASP A 308 -15.32 -6.72 -14.62
C ASP A 308 -14.36 -6.25 -13.54
N THR A 309 -14.68 -5.14 -12.90
CA THR A 309 -13.96 -4.66 -11.72
C THR A 309 -14.74 -4.98 -10.45
N TYR A 310 -14.05 -4.95 -9.32
CA TYR A 310 -14.69 -5.23 -8.05
C TYR A 310 -15.75 -4.17 -7.70
N ALA A 311 -16.83 -4.60 -7.07
CA ALA A 311 -17.87 -3.74 -6.52
C ALA A 311 -17.72 -3.67 -4.99
N PRO A 312 -17.51 -2.48 -4.39
CA PRO A 312 -17.55 -2.30 -2.95
C PRO A 312 -18.86 -2.82 -2.35
N TRP A 313 -18.77 -3.49 -1.20
CA TRP A 313 -19.94 -3.94 -0.44
C TRP A 313 -20.15 -2.99 0.73
N ILE A 314 -21.27 -2.28 0.76
CA ILE A 314 -21.64 -1.30 1.80
C ILE A 314 -23.04 -1.59 2.37
N GLY A 315 -23.44 -2.87 2.39
CA GLY A 315 -24.84 -3.30 2.59
C GLY A 315 -25.63 -3.46 1.28
N TYR A 316 -25.08 -2.92 0.20
CA TYR A 316 -25.38 -3.19 -1.20
C TYR A 316 -24.12 -3.01 -2.04
N TYR A 317 -24.15 -3.39 -3.32
CA TYR A 317 -23.05 -3.11 -4.25
C TYR A 317 -23.15 -1.67 -4.75
N ASP A 318 -22.13 -0.86 -4.47
CA ASP A 318 -22.02 0.50 -5.02
C ASP A 318 -21.21 0.50 -6.34
N ASN A 319 -20.95 1.68 -6.90
CA ASN A 319 -20.13 1.88 -8.10
C ASN A 319 -18.81 1.12 -7.99
N ASN A 320 -18.50 0.36 -9.04
CA ASN A 320 -17.30 -0.45 -9.09
C ASN A 320 -16.02 0.38 -8.87
N GLY A 321 -15.07 -0.18 -8.12
CA GLY A 321 -13.73 0.36 -8.03
C GLY A 321 -12.95 0.18 -9.34
N THR A 322 -11.75 0.75 -9.36
CA THR A 322 -10.84 0.68 -10.52
C THR A 322 -9.53 -0.02 -10.21
N ASN A 323 -9.13 -0.18 -8.95
CA ASN A 323 -7.84 -0.78 -8.57
C ASN A 323 -7.65 -2.21 -9.12
N TYR A 324 -8.71 -3.01 -9.12
CA TYR A 324 -8.64 -4.41 -9.50
C TYR A 324 -9.75 -4.78 -10.46
N GLY A 325 -9.37 -5.51 -11.49
CA GLY A 325 -10.25 -6.21 -12.40
C GLY A 325 -10.04 -7.72 -12.31
N VAL A 326 -11.02 -8.45 -12.83
CA VAL A 326 -10.95 -9.89 -12.99
C VAL A 326 -11.39 -10.24 -14.42
N SER A 327 -10.77 -11.28 -14.96
CA SER A 327 -11.16 -11.87 -16.24
C SER A 327 -10.91 -13.38 -16.23
N ASN A 328 -11.35 -14.09 -17.27
CA ASN A 328 -11.00 -15.50 -17.45
C ASN A 328 -9.53 -15.66 -17.86
N GLN A 329 -8.82 -16.63 -17.29
CA GLN A 329 -7.39 -16.86 -17.55
C GLN A 329 -7.01 -17.19 -19.00
N SER A 330 -7.98 -17.66 -19.79
CA SER A 330 -7.79 -17.99 -21.20
C SER A 330 -7.78 -16.75 -22.11
N TYR A 331 -8.33 -15.62 -21.67
CA TYR A 331 -8.44 -14.43 -22.50
C TYR A 331 -7.15 -13.64 -22.65
N PHE A 332 -6.26 -13.71 -21.65
CA PHE A 332 -5.10 -12.84 -21.55
C PHE A 332 -3.83 -13.62 -21.17
N SER A 333 -2.69 -13.13 -21.64
CA SER A 333 -1.37 -13.68 -21.30
C SER A 333 -0.83 -13.10 -19.99
N GLU A 334 0.07 -13.84 -19.34
CA GLU A 334 0.75 -13.34 -18.14
C GLU A 334 1.56 -12.08 -18.47
N GLY A 335 1.43 -11.03 -17.64
CA GLY A 335 2.12 -9.75 -17.85
C GLY A 335 1.54 -8.89 -18.98
N GLN A 336 0.46 -9.32 -19.65
CA GLN A 336 -0.19 -8.52 -20.68
C GLN A 336 -0.73 -7.21 -20.09
N ILE A 337 -0.44 -6.08 -20.75
CA ILE A 337 -1.04 -4.79 -20.44
C ILE A 337 -2.30 -4.62 -21.28
N LEU A 338 -3.41 -4.28 -20.64
CA LEU A 338 -4.70 -4.03 -21.28
C LEU A 338 -5.13 -2.59 -21.05
N SER A 339 -5.93 -2.06 -21.98
CA SER A 339 -6.64 -0.79 -21.83
C SER A 339 -8.13 -1.04 -21.78
N VAL A 340 -8.81 -0.49 -20.78
CA VAL A 340 -10.26 -0.60 -20.58
C VAL A 340 -10.83 0.79 -20.33
N THR A 341 -11.98 1.10 -20.92
CA THR A 341 -12.67 2.36 -20.62
C THR A 341 -13.60 2.17 -19.44
N LEU A 342 -13.33 2.85 -18.32
CA LEU A 342 -14.17 2.88 -17.13
C LEU A 342 -14.52 4.33 -16.81
N TYR A 343 -15.80 4.59 -16.56
CA TYR A 343 -16.31 5.94 -16.26
C TYR A 343 -15.88 7.00 -17.29
N GLY A 344 -15.85 6.64 -18.57
CA GLY A 344 -15.45 7.53 -19.66
C GLY A 344 -13.94 7.81 -19.75
N GLN A 345 -13.11 7.14 -18.94
CA GLN A 345 -11.65 7.29 -18.94
C GLN A 345 -10.98 5.97 -19.31
N THR A 346 -9.95 6.02 -20.14
CA THR A 346 -9.09 4.86 -20.39
C THR A 346 -8.25 4.59 -19.15
N GLN A 347 -8.34 3.35 -18.67
CA GLN A 347 -7.54 2.79 -17.58
C GLN A 347 -6.68 1.67 -18.13
N THR A 348 -5.51 1.44 -17.56
CA THR A 348 -4.61 0.36 -17.94
C THR A 348 -4.40 -0.63 -16.81
N TYR A 349 -4.29 -1.90 -17.17
CA TYR A 349 -4.16 -2.99 -16.22
C TYR A 349 -3.06 -3.94 -16.65
N ILE A 350 -2.27 -4.43 -15.69
CA ILE A 350 -1.41 -5.59 -15.90
C ILE A 350 -2.13 -6.87 -15.49
N CYS A 351 -2.05 -7.88 -16.36
CA CYS A 351 -2.57 -9.21 -16.12
C CYS A 351 -1.59 -10.05 -15.29
N THR A 352 -2.08 -10.67 -14.23
CA THR A 352 -1.40 -11.75 -13.50
C THR A 352 -2.33 -12.94 -13.33
N LYS A 353 -1.91 -14.06 -13.90
CA LYS A 353 -2.54 -15.39 -13.87
C LYS A 353 -1.56 -16.49 -13.43
N THR A 354 -0.29 -16.13 -13.22
CA THR A 354 0.66 -16.99 -12.54
C THR A 354 0.41 -17.01 -11.05
N SER A 355 0.81 -18.14 -10.46
CA SER A 355 1.00 -18.29 -9.02
C SER A 355 -0.23 -17.94 -8.17
N SER A 356 0.01 -17.32 -7.01
CA SER A 356 -0.95 -17.05 -5.93
C SER A 356 -2.04 -16.02 -6.26
N LEU A 357 -2.16 -15.54 -7.51
CA LEU A 357 -3.08 -14.44 -7.85
C LEU A 357 -4.14 -14.82 -8.91
N ASN A 358 -4.21 -16.09 -9.32
CA ASN A 358 -5.14 -16.58 -10.37
C ASN A 358 -6.51 -17.09 -9.85
N SER A 359 -6.75 -17.02 -8.55
CA SER A 359 -8.03 -17.38 -7.91
C SER A 359 -8.71 -16.14 -7.30
N CYS A 360 -8.72 -15.04 -8.05
CA CYS A 360 -9.24 -13.74 -7.61
C CYS A 360 -10.75 -13.54 -7.82
N GLY A 361 -11.41 -14.44 -8.56
CA GLY A 361 -12.82 -14.31 -8.92
C GLY A 361 -13.82 -14.61 -7.79
N PRO A 362 -15.12 -14.64 -8.12
CA PRO A 362 -16.21 -14.80 -7.15
C PRO A 362 -16.39 -16.25 -6.70
N ALA A 363 -15.90 -17.21 -7.49
CA ALA A 363 -15.88 -18.63 -7.17
C ALA A 363 -14.44 -19.10 -6.96
N GLY A 364 -14.24 -20.09 -6.09
CA GLY A 364 -12.92 -20.59 -5.69
C GLY A 364 -12.04 -21.22 -6.79
N ASN A 365 -12.42 -21.17 -8.05
CA ASN A 365 -11.68 -21.87 -9.09
C ASN A 365 -10.45 -21.06 -9.56
N ASN A 366 -9.33 -21.74 -9.83
CA ASN A 366 -8.07 -21.18 -10.34
C ASN A 366 -8.14 -20.74 -11.83
N ASN A 367 -9.26 -20.15 -12.24
CA ASN A 367 -9.58 -19.90 -13.65
C ASN A 367 -9.63 -18.42 -14.01
N TYR A 368 -9.11 -17.57 -13.11
CA TYR A 368 -9.19 -16.13 -13.26
C TYR A 368 -7.81 -15.53 -13.50
N THR A 369 -7.79 -14.38 -14.16
CA THR A 369 -6.65 -13.47 -14.21
C THR A 369 -7.00 -12.27 -13.36
N LEU A 370 -6.13 -11.95 -12.41
CA LEU A 370 -6.20 -10.67 -11.72
C LEU A 370 -5.65 -9.60 -12.65
N LEU A 371 -6.37 -8.50 -12.75
CA LEU A 371 -5.96 -7.32 -13.47
C LEU A 371 -5.68 -6.24 -12.45
N VAL A 372 -4.41 -5.90 -12.28
CA VAL A 372 -3.97 -4.87 -11.33
C VAL A 372 -3.84 -3.56 -12.08
N LYS A 373 -4.50 -2.51 -11.59
CA LYS A 373 -4.44 -1.20 -12.24
C LYS A 373 -3.00 -0.70 -12.32
N TRP A 374 -2.64 -0.15 -13.47
CA TRP A 374 -1.28 0.26 -13.76
C TRP A 374 -1.11 1.75 -13.99
N ASP A 375 -2.12 2.49 -14.45
CA ASP A 375 -1.99 3.93 -14.65
C ASP A 375 -2.25 4.79 -13.40
#